data_AF-A0A7Y4VL89-F1
#
_entry.id   AF-A0A7Y4VL89-F1
#
_cell.length_a   1.000
_cell.length_b   1.000
_cell.length_c   1.000
_cell.angle_alpha   90.00
_cell.angle_beta   90.00
_cell.angle_gamma   90.00
#
_symmetry.space_group_name_H-M   'P 1'
#
loop_
_entity.id
_entity.type
_entity.pdbx_description
1 polymer ?
#
loop_
_entity_poly.entity_id
_entity_poly.type
_entity_poly.pdbx_seq_one_letter_code
_entity_poly.pdbx_strand_id
1 'polypeptide(L)' 'MTFEKLVPNIFYVDINDGLKFFVDCLDFEIGYDEIKSKNPFCVLEKDGLRINLFQNAELAKEHYPEF' A
#
# COMPACT_ATOMS: atom_id res chain seq x y z
N MET A 1 19.62 -10.75 -14.89
CA MET A 1 18.25 -10.47 -14.40
C MET A 1 17.84 -9.12 -14.94
N THR A 2 16.76 -9.07 -15.72
CA THR A 2 16.14 -7.80 -16.13
C THR A 2 15.01 -7.55 -15.14
N PHE A 3 15.09 -6.47 -14.37
CA PHE A 3 14.02 -6.06 -13.48
C PHE A 3 13.02 -5.23 -14.29
N GLU A 4 11.89 -5.83 -14.64
CA GLU A 4 10.91 -5.22 -15.56
C GLU A 4 9.86 -4.36 -14.85
N LYS A 5 9.70 -4.53 -13.53
CA LYS A 5 8.62 -3.91 -12.76
C LYS A 5 9.12 -3.41 -11.41
N LEU A 6 8.86 -2.14 -11.14
CA LEU A 6 9.03 -1.54 -9.82
C LEU A 6 7.71 -1.63 -9.06
N VAL A 7 7.74 -2.21 -7.86
CA VAL A 7 6.57 -2.35 -6.98
C VAL A 7 6.88 -1.62 -5.67
N PRO A 8 6.30 -0.45 -5.40
CA PRO A 8 6.53 0.26 -4.16
C PRO A 8 5.81 -0.42 -2.99
N ASN A 9 6.46 -0.38 -1.83
CA ASN A 9 5.86 -0.69 -0.54
C ASN A 9 5.57 0.64 0.17
N ILE A 10 4.32 0.83 0.58
CA ILE A 10 3.83 2.05 1.20
C ILE A 10 3.35 1.71 2.61
N PHE A 11 3.82 2.46 3.59
CA PHE A 11 3.55 2.22 5.01
C PHE A 11 2.65 3.32 5.57
N TYR A 12 1.54 2.92 6.16
CA TYR A 12 0.62 3.81 6.87
C TYR A 12 0.57 3.47 8.35
N VAL A 13 0.29 4.48 9.19
CA VAL A 13 -0.07 4.25 10.60
C VAL A 13 -1.41 3.55 10.71
N ASP A 14 -2.38 3.97 9.89
CA ASP A 14 -3.68 3.31 9.68
C ASP A 14 -3.85 3.03 8.19
N ILE A 15 -3.97 1.75 7.82
CA ILE A 15 -4.08 1.34 6.41
C ILE A 15 -5.37 1.85 5.75
N ASN A 16 -6.40 2.18 6.54
CA ASN A 16 -7.66 2.68 6.01
C ASN A 16 -7.49 4.05 5.33
N ASP A 17 -6.55 4.87 5.79
CA ASP A 17 -6.22 6.16 5.15
C ASP A 17 -5.66 5.92 3.74
N GLY A 18 -4.78 4.94 3.60
CA GLY A 18 -4.23 4.51 2.32
C GLY A 18 -5.29 3.91 1.41
N LEU A 19 -6.16 3.04 1.93
CA LEU A 19 -7.26 2.44 1.17
C LEU A 19 -8.21 3.52 0.64
N LYS A 20 -8.61 4.49 1.47
CA LYS A 20 -9.45 5.60 1.02
C LYS A 20 -8.80 6.40 -0.11
N PHE A 21 -7.49 6.65 -0.03
CA PHE A 21 -6.79 7.38 -1.08
C PHE A 21 -6.66 6.58 -2.37
N PHE A 22 -6.17 5.34 -2.30
CA PHE A 22 -5.88 4.56 -3.50
C PHE A 22 -7.13 3.93 -4.11
N VAL A 23 -8.04 3.39 -3.29
CA VAL A 23 -9.26 2.73 -3.77
C VAL A 23 -10.32 3.78 -4.08
N ASP A 24 -10.74 4.58 -3.09
CA ASP A 24 -11.91 5.46 -3.28
C ASP A 24 -11.62 6.67 -4.17
N CYS A 25 -10.40 7.23 -4.13
CA CYS A 25 -10.06 8.43 -4.91
C CYS A 25 -9.31 8.14 -6.21
N LEU A 26 -8.38 7.17 -6.21
CA LEU A 26 -7.55 6.86 -7.38
C LEU A 26 -8.01 5.62 -8.16
N ASP A 27 -9.07 4.94 -7.72
CA ASP A 27 -9.70 3.82 -8.42
C ASP A 27 -8.72 2.64 -8.64
N PHE A 28 -7.89 2.35 -7.63
CA PHE A 28 -7.15 1.10 -7.56
C PHE A 28 -8.05 -0.03 -7.07
N GLU A 29 -7.84 -1.23 -7.60
CA GLU A 29 -8.55 -2.42 -7.16
C GLU A 29 -7.71 -3.21 -6.15
N ILE A 30 -8.37 -3.81 -5.17
CA ILE A 30 -7.71 -4.71 -4.21
C ILE A 30 -7.51 -6.07 -4.89
N GLY A 31 -6.27 -6.38 -5.27
CA GLY A 31 -5.92 -7.67 -5.85
C GLY A 31 -5.70 -8.77 -4.80
N TYR A 32 -5.31 -8.40 -3.58
CA TYR A 32 -5.15 -9.32 -2.45
C TYR A 32 -5.33 -8.57 -1.12
N ASP A 33 -6.06 -9.17 -0.17
CA ASP A 33 -6.33 -8.56 1.13
C ASP A 33 -5.95 -9.48 2.31
N GLU A 34 -5.25 -8.89 3.28
CA GLU A 34 -5.05 -9.40 4.64
C GLU A 34 -5.32 -8.28 5.66
N ILE A 35 -6.31 -7.42 5.39
CA ILE A 35 -6.59 -6.22 6.18
C ILE A 35 -7.02 -6.56 7.62
N LYS A 36 -7.59 -7.76 7.83
CA LYS A 36 -8.06 -8.24 9.14
C LYS A 36 -6.99 -9.01 9.94
N SER A 37 -5.78 -9.14 9.42
CA SER A 37 -4.71 -9.87 10.10
C SER A 37 -4.11 -9.05 11.25
N LYS A 38 -3.22 -9.66 12.04
CA LYS A 38 -2.48 -8.97 13.11
C LYS A 38 -1.61 -7.82 12.56
N ASN A 39 -1.16 -7.95 11.31
CA ASN A 39 -0.36 -6.94 10.60
C ASN A 39 -1.04 -6.64 9.26
N PRO A 40 -2.01 -5.71 9.23
CA PRO A 40 -2.81 -5.44 8.06
C PRO A 40 -1.97 -5.14 6.82
N PHE A 41 -2.33 -5.80 5.73
CA PHE A 41 -1.63 -5.71 4.44
C PHE A 41 -2.62 -5.88 3.30
N CYS A 42 -2.39 -5.19 2.19
CA CYS A 42 -3.09 -5.46 0.94
C CYS A 42 -2.22 -5.12 -0.28
N VAL A 43 -2.55 -5.77 -1.40
CA VAL A 43 -1.99 -5.46 -2.71
C VAL A 43 -3.05 -4.72 -3.51
N LEU A 44 -2.70 -3.54 -4.01
CA LEU A 44 -3.55 -2.77 -4.90
C LEU A 44 -2.98 -2.77 -6.31
N GLU A 45 -3.85 -2.86 -7.30
CA GLU A 45 -3.48 -2.92 -8.72
C GLU A 45 -4.30 -1.93 -9.54
N LYS A 46 -3.68 -1.34 -10.56
CA LYS A 46 -4.35 -0.46 -11.54
C LYS A 46 -3.51 -0.35 -12.80
N ASP A 47 -4.11 -0.59 -13.97
CA ASP A 47 -3.45 -0.41 -15.29
C ASP A 47 -2.06 -1.07 -15.40
N GLY A 48 -1.88 -2.24 -14.77
CA GLY A 48 -0.61 -2.96 -14.71
C GLY A 48 0.38 -2.43 -13.66
N LEU A 49 0.10 -1.32 -12.97
CA LEU A 49 0.79 -0.92 -11.75
C LEU A 49 0.35 -1.79 -10.58
N ARG A 50 1.29 -2.05 -9.67
CA ARG A 50 1.03 -2.77 -8.44
C ARG A 50 1.70 -2.03 -7.30
N ILE A 51 0.99 -1.88 -6.19
CA ILE A 51 1.49 -1.28 -4.96
C ILE A 51 1.14 -2.19 -3.77
N ASN A 52 2.04 -2.24 -2.80
CA ASN A 52 1.85 -3.00 -1.57
C ASN A 52 1.60 -2.00 -0.43
N LEU A 53 0.45 -2.09 0.23
CA LEU A 53 0.09 -1.24 1.37
C LEU A 53 0.19 -2.03 2.67
N PHE A 54 0.86 -1.45 3.66
CA PHE A 54 1.05 -2.05 4.98
C PHE A 54 0.61 -1.08 6.07
N GLN A 55 -0.01 -1.61 7.13
CA GLN A 55 -0.11 -0.90 8.39
C GLN A 55 1.13 -1.17 9.24
N ASN A 56 2.01 -0.18 9.36
CA ASN A 56 3.16 -0.24 10.24
C ASN A 56 3.56 1.17 10.68
N ALA A 57 3.22 1.53 11.92
CA ALA A 57 3.47 2.86 12.45
C ALA A 57 4.96 3.21 12.62
N GLU A 58 5.84 2.21 12.77
CA GLU A 58 7.28 2.42 12.91
C GLU A 58 7.91 2.75 11.56
N LEU A 59 7.64 1.92 10.54
CA LEU A 59 8.14 2.15 9.18
C LEU A 59 7.47 3.35 8.51
N ALA A 60 6.19 3.61 8.80
CA ALA A 60 5.54 4.83 8.36
C ALA A 60 6.32 6.05 8.87
N LYS A 61 6.69 6.06 10.17
CA LYS A 61 7.49 7.12 10.82
C LYS A 61 8.88 7.29 10.22
N GLU A 62 9.55 6.20 9.90
CA GLU A 62 10.90 6.22 9.30
C GLU A 62 10.90 6.77 7.87
N HIS A 63 9.84 6.50 7.11
CA HIS A 63 9.78 6.82 5.69
C HIS A 63 8.85 8.01 5.36
N TYR A 64 8.46 8.84 6.35
CA TYR A 64 7.64 10.05 6.09
C TYR A 64 8.34 10.94 5.06
N PRO A 65 7.82 11.05 3.83
CA PRO A 65 8.39 11.97 2.85
C PRO A 65 7.95 13.42 3.10
N GLU A 66 7.07 13.65 4.08
CA GLU A 66 6.35 14.91 4.28
C GLU A 66 6.91 15.78 5.42
N PHE A 67 7.90 15.29 6.19
CA PHE A 67 8.55 16.02 7.30
C PHE A 67 10.04 15.76 7.41
#